data_AF-B0D5V9-F1
#
_entry.id   AF-B0D5V9-F1
#
_cell.length_a   1.000
_cell.length_b   1.000
_cell.length_c   1.000
_cell.angle_alpha   90.00
_cell.angle_beta   90.00
_cell.angle_gamma   90.00
#
_symmetry.space_group_name_H-M   'P 1'
#
loop_
_entity.id
_entity.type
_entity.pdbx_description
1 polymer ?
#
loop_
_entity_poly.entity_id
_entity_poly.type
_entity_poly.pdbx_seq_one_letter_code
_entity_poly.pdbx_strand_id
1 'polypeptide(L)'
;MSSLFPVFLLLVITAGLMTATALFIPKGPNQVVIRTALMVGLAAFYLLWMITYMAQLHPLIGESPPSRCWLRCGVDGMGVCIAPVRTVGNH
;
A
#
# COMPACT_ATOMS: atom_id res chain seq x y z
N MET A 1 -2.69 -19.83 7.32
CA MET A 1 -3.18 -19.50 8.67
C MET A 1 -3.74 -18.08 8.64
N SER A 2 -4.99 -17.96 8.21
CA SER A 2 -5.75 -16.70 8.22
C SER A 2 -6.07 -16.38 9.67
N SER A 3 -5.24 -15.57 10.29
CA SER A 3 -5.30 -15.30 11.72
C SER A 3 -5.56 -13.81 11.92
N LEU A 4 -6.46 -13.49 12.84
CA LEU A 4 -6.75 -12.10 13.22
C LEU A 4 -5.56 -11.47 13.99
N PHE A 5 -4.66 -12.30 14.49
CA PHE A 5 -3.48 -11.89 15.23
C PHE A 5 -2.61 -10.82 14.53
N PRO A 6 -2.15 -10.98 13.27
CA PRO A 6 -1.40 -9.95 12.55
C PRO A 6 -2.16 -8.63 12.37
N VAL A 7 -3.49 -8.69 12.20
CA VAL A 7 -4.33 -7.50 12.06
C VAL A 7 -4.32 -6.68 13.35
N PHE A 8 -4.55 -7.32 14.49
CA PHE A 8 -4.54 -6.64 15.78
C PHE A 8 -3.15 -6.12 16.17
N LEU A 9 -2.09 -6.88 15.88
CA LEU A 9 -0.72 -6.47 16.18
C LEU A 9 -0.35 -5.18 15.42
N LEU A 10 -0.62 -5.12 14.12
CA LEU A 10 -0.31 -3.94 13.31
C LEU A 10 -1.19 -2.73 13.65
N LEU A 11 -2.45 -2.96 14.06
CA LEU A 11 -3.33 -1.90 14.57
C LEU A 11 -2.74 -1.26 15.84
N VAL A 12 -2.33 -2.08 16.82
CA VAL A 12 -1.76 -1.57 18.07
C VAL A 12 -0.46 -0.79 17.81
N ILE A 13 0.41 -1.29 16.93
CA ILE A 13 1.66 -0.61 16.58
C ILE A 13 1.37 0.74 15.92
N THR A 14 0.50 0.77 14.90
CA THR A 14 0.19 2.01 14.18
C THR A 14 -0.54 3.03 15.06
N ALA A 15 -1.47 2.59 15.92
CA ALA A 15 -2.11 3.44 16.92
C ALA A 15 -1.08 4.00 17.92
N GLY A 16 -0.12 3.18 18.36
CA GLY A 16 0.99 3.61 19.21
C GLY A 16 1.85 4.70 18.54
N LEU A 17 2.24 4.50 17.28
CA LEU A 17 2.99 5.51 16.52
C LEU A 17 2.21 6.81 16.28
N MET A 18 0.89 6.73 16.08
CA MET A 18 0.02 7.90 16.02
C MET A 18 0.08 8.71 17.31
N THR A 19 -0.10 8.06 18.47
CA THR A 19 0.03 8.74 19.77
C THR A 19 1.42 9.33 20.01
N ALA A 20 2.48 8.62 19.61
CA ALA A 20 3.85 9.13 19.72
C ALA A 20 4.03 10.40 18.87
N THR A 21 3.54 10.37 17.63
CA THR A 21 3.60 11.51 16.71
C THR A 21 2.85 12.73 17.25
N ALA A 22 1.75 12.54 18.00
CA ALA A 22 1.05 13.65 18.64
C ALA A 22 1.86 14.37 19.73
N LEU A 23 2.73 13.64 20.42
CA LEU A 23 3.45 14.13 21.61
C LEU A 23 4.86 14.62 21.30
N PHE A 24 5.56 13.99 20.35
CA PHE A 24 6.98 14.26 20.09
C PHE A 24 7.27 15.35 19.05
N ILE A 25 6.25 16.10 18.60
CA ILE A 25 6.44 17.14 17.58
C ILE A 25 6.82 18.49 18.23
N PRO A 26 8.03 19.02 17.96
CA PRO A 26 8.49 20.29 18.51
C PRO A 26 7.64 21.45 17.99
N LYS A 27 7.50 22.50 18.82
CA LYS A 27 6.71 23.69 18.45
C LYS A 27 7.46 24.49 17.38
N GLY A 28 6.83 24.66 16.21
CA GLY A 28 7.39 25.39 15.08
C GLY A 28 6.29 25.96 14.17
N PRO A 29 6.63 26.82 13.19
CA PRO A 29 5.65 27.47 12.32
C PRO A 29 4.80 26.47 11.50
N ASN A 30 5.37 25.30 11.18
CA ASN A 30 4.71 24.27 10.38
C ASN A 30 4.25 23.06 11.22
N GLN A 31 4.08 23.24 12.54
CA GLN A 31 3.81 22.15 13.48
C GLN A 31 2.56 21.33 13.13
N VAL A 32 1.47 22.01 12.75
CA VAL A 32 0.21 21.35 12.42
C VAL A 32 0.33 20.52 11.16
N VAL A 33 1.01 21.04 10.13
CA VAL A 33 1.19 20.36 8.84
C VAL A 33 1.98 19.08 9.01
N ILE A 34 3.09 19.12 9.75
CA ILE A 34 3.93 17.93 9.98
C ILE A 34 3.17 16.89 10.81
N ARG A 35 2.44 17.33 11.85
CA ARG A 35 1.63 16.45 12.69
C ARG A 35 0.56 15.72 11.88
N THR A 36 -0.18 16.43 11.03
CA THR A 36 -1.27 15.81 10.27
C THR A 36 -0.77 14.98 9.08
N ALA A 37 0.31 15.38 8.42
CA ALA A 37 0.92 14.60 7.34
C ALA A 37 1.41 13.23 7.83
N LEU A 38 2.04 13.18 9.01
CA LEU A 38 2.47 11.92 9.62
C LEU A 38 1.27 11.05 10.07
N MET A 39 0.21 11.66 10.60
CA MET A 39 -1.01 10.94 10.99
C MET A 39 -1.69 10.29 9.77
N VAL A 40 -1.90 11.07 8.70
CA VAL A 40 -2.53 10.54 7.48
C VAL A 40 -1.64 9.50 6.79
N GLY A 41 -0.32 9.69 6.78
CA GLY A 41 0.61 8.70 6.24
C GLY A 41 0.55 7.34 6.95
N LEU A 42 0.56 7.36 8.29
CA LEU A 42 0.42 6.14 9.09
C LEU A 42 -0.97 5.47 8.91
N ALA A 43 -2.03 6.27 8.80
CA ALA A 43 -3.37 5.76 8.52
C ALA A 43 -3.45 5.10 7.13
N ALA A 44 -2.93 5.75 6.09
CA ALA A 44 -2.94 5.24 4.72
C ALA A 44 -2.10 3.95 4.59
N PHE A 45 -0.95 3.91 5.26
CA PHE A 45 -0.09 2.73 5.28
C PHE A 45 -0.79 1.51 5.92
N TYR A 46 -1.53 1.71 7.01
CA TYR A 46 -2.34 0.65 7.63
C TYR A 46 -3.49 0.18 6.72
N LEU A 47 -4.20 1.11 6.07
CA LEU A 47 -5.30 0.78 5.16
C LEU A 47 -4.83 0.00 3.92
N LEU A 48 -3.72 0.42 3.29
CA LEU A 48 -3.11 -0.29 2.16
C LEU A 48 -2.76 -1.74 2.55
N TRP A 49 -2.12 -1.92 3.70
CA TRP A 49 -1.75 -3.23 4.20
C TRP A 49 -2.98 -4.11 4.46
N MET A 50 -4.03 -3.57 5.10
CA MET A 50 -5.27 -4.32 5.35
C MET A 50 -5.97 -4.76 4.07
N ILE A 51 -6.04 -3.90 3.05
CA ILE A 51 -6.69 -4.22 1.77
C ILE A 51 -5.98 -5.38 1.07
N THR A 52 -4.65 -5.32 1.00
CA THR A 52 -3.85 -6.38 0.35
C THR A 52 -3.87 -7.70 1.11
N TYR A 53 -3.96 -7.67 2.44
CA TYR A 53 -4.15 -8.85 3.28
C TYR A 53 -5.52 -9.51 3.05
N MET A 54 -6.59 -8.71 3.00
CA MET A 54 -7.95 -9.22 2.73
C MET A 54 -8.11 -9.74 1.30
N ALA A 55 -7.41 -9.16 0.32
CA ALA A 55 -7.45 -9.60 -1.08
C ALA A 55 -6.94 -11.05 -1.28
N GLN A 56 -6.06 -11.53 -0.40
CA GLN A 56 -5.47 -12.87 -0.50
C GLN A 56 -6.18 -13.92 0.36
N LEU A 57 -7.10 -13.52 1.26
CA LEU A 57 -7.65 -14.41 2.28
C LEU A 57 -8.62 -15.47 1.71
N HIS A 58 -9.22 -15.17 0.56
CA HIS A 58 -10.08 -16.07 -0.21
C HIS A 58 -9.83 -15.81 -1.71
N PRO A 59 -8.81 -16.46 -2.31
CA PRO A 59 -8.47 -16.27 -3.70
C PRO A 59 -9.52 -16.90 -4.62
N LEU A 60 -10.12 -16.09 -5.51
CA LEU A 60 -11.05 -16.57 -6.54
C LEU A 60 -10.36 -17.02 -7.84
N ILE A 61 -9.07 -16.72 -7.99
CA ILE A 61 -8.25 -17.08 -9.15
C ILE A 61 -6.99 -17.77 -8.63
N GLY A 62 -6.80 -19.04 -9.02
CA GLY A 62 -5.55 -19.77 -8.80
C GLY A 62 -4.55 -19.48 -9.92
N GLU A 63 -3.26 -19.54 -9.61
CA GLU A 63 -2.19 -19.43 -10.60
C GLU A 63 -2.39 -20.45 -11.73
N SER A 64 -2.72 -19.96 -12.93
CA SER A 64 -2.70 -20.75 -14.15
C SER A 64 -1.33 -20.55 -14.79
N PRO A 65 -0.52 -21.61 -14.99
CA PRO A 65 0.81 -21.46 -15.55
C PRO A 65 0.72 -20.85 -16.95
N PRO A 66 1.46 -19.76 -17.24
CA PRO A 66 1.29 -19.06 -18.49
C PRO A 66 1.88 -19.89 -19.63
N SER A 67 1.04 -20.31 -20.57
CA SER A 67 1.47 -20.70 -21.91
C SER A 67 2.07 -19.47 -22.63
N ARG A 68 3.37 -19.23 -22.42
CA ARG A 68 4.36 -18.49 -23.24
C ARG A 68 4.07 -17.06 -23.77
N CYS A 69 2.87 -16.51 -23.64
CA CYS A 69 2.54 -15.13 -24.09
C CYS A 69 2.73 -14.04 -23.02
N TRP A 70 2.84 -14.39 -21.73
CA TRP A 70 2.96 -13.45 -20.60
C TRP A 70 4.38 -12.88 -20.40
N LEU A 71 5.43 -13.50 -20.93
CA LEU A 71 6.81 -13.03 -20.77
C LEU A 71 7.14 -11.74 -21.54
N ARG A 72 6.25 -11.30 -22.46
CA ARG A 72 6.37 -10.00 -23.15
C ARG A 72 5.68 -8.86 -22.39
N CYS A 73 4.81 -9.18 -21.42
CA CYS A 73 4.11 -8.23 -20.56
C CYS A 73 4.60 -8.45 -19.12
N GLY A 74 5.87 -8.14 -18.87
CA GLY A 74 6.48 -8.31 -17.55
C GLY A 74 6.05 -7.21 -16.59
N VAL A 75 5.56 -7.65 -15.42
CA VAL A 75 5.51 -6.95 -14.12
C VAL A 75 4.74 -5.62 -14.10
N ASP A 76 3.43 -5.72 -13.89
CA ASP A 76 2.72 -4.75 -13.04
C ASP A 76 1.69 -5.52 -12.21
N GLY A 77 2.13 -5.99 -11.05
CA GLY A 77 1.28 -6.61 -10.01
C GLY A 77 0.41 -5.59 -9.25
N MET A 78 0.32 -4.35 -9.74
CA MET A 78 -0.68 -3.36 -9.38
C MET A 78 -1.22 -2.88 -10.72
N GLY A 79 -2.51 -3.11 -11.00
CA GLY A 79 -3.15 -2.82 -12.28
C GLY A 79 -3.26 -1.33 -12.62
N VAL A 80 -2.15 -0.60 -12.61
CA VAL A 80 -2.02 0.71 -13.24
C VAL A 80 -1.22 0.47 -14.51
N CYS A 81 -1.93 0.21 -15.60
CA CYS A 81 -1.36 0.39 -16.94
C CYS A 81 -1.04 1.87 -17.11
N ILE A 82 0.11 2.33 -16.64
CA ILE A 82 0.71 3.56 -17.17
C ILE A 82 1.24 3.14 -18.54
N ALA A 83 0.36 3.11 -19.54
CA ALA A 83 0.79 2.95 -20.91
C ALA A 83 1.82 4.05 -21.19
N PRO A 84 3.07 3.74 -21.55
CA PRO A 84 3.93 4.77 -22.10
C PRO A 84 3.24 5.24 -23.39
N VAL A 85 2.89 6.52 -23.46
CA VAL A 85 2.56 7.22 -24.69
C VAL A 85 3.74 6.98 -25.63
N ARG A 86 3.63 5.94 -26.46
CA ARG A 86 4.54 5.73 -27.58
C ARG A 86 4.03 6.65 -28.66
N THR A 87 4.66 7.82 -28.75
CA THR A 87 4.66 8.67 -29.92
C THR A 87 4.75 7.81 -31.17
N VAL A 88 3.72 7.88 -32.01
CA VAL A 88 3.74 7.37 -33.38
C VAL A 88 4.85 8.15 -34.10
N GLY A 89 6.01 7.51 -34.23
CA GLY A 89 7.13 7.99 -35.03
C GLY A 89 7.23 7.11 -36.26
N ASN A 90 6.78 7.64 -37.39
CA ASN A 90 6.96 7.11 -38.74
C ASN A 90 8.41 6.71 -39.01
N HIS A 91 8.61 5.46 -39.44
CA HIS A 91 9.47 5.07 -40.57
C HIS A 91 9.01 3.71 -41.08
#